data_AF-A0A520G8W7-F1
#
_entry.id   AF-A0A520G8W7-F1
#
_cell.length_a   1.000
_cell.length_b   1.000
_cell.length_c   1.000
_cell.angle_alpha   90.00
_cell.angle_beta   90.00
_cell.angle_gamma   90.00
#
_symmetry.space_group_name_H-M   'P 1'
#
loop_
_entity.id
_entity.type
_entity.pdbx_description
1 polymer ?
#
loop_
_entity_poly.entity_id
_entity_poly.type
_entity_poly.pdbx_seq_one_letter_code
_entity_poly.pdbx_strand_id
1 'polypeptide(L)'
;MSGDGIDGVDRDTPGGRPPRAVEVAQRMRIAANDDAPGEDGSPAYAELHCLSDFSFLRGAASAEELFLRAQRCGYEALAITDECSLAGIVRAFEASRECGLKLIVGSEFTLVDGLRFVALVETLAGYTQLCELIT
;
A
#
# COMPACT_ATOMS: atom_id res chain seq x y z
N MET A 1 28.95 -35.27 25.00
CA MET A 1 27.57 -34.75 24.88
C MET A 1 27.72 -33.25 24.67
N SER A 2 27.77 -32.85 23.39
CA SER A 2 28.15 -31.51 22.96
C SER A 2 26.98 -30.54 23.17
N GLY A 3 27.30 -29.34 23.65
CA GLY A 3 26.34 -28.26 23.88
C GLY A 3 25.91 -27.56 22.61
N ASP A 4 24.74 -26.94 22.67
CA ASP A 4 24.21 -26.05 21.63
C ASP A 4 23.67 -24.77 22.30
N GLY A 5 24.55 -23.77 22.36
CA GLY A 5 24.27 -22.45 22.94
C GLY A 5 25.39 -21.52 22.50
N ILE A 6 25.15 -20.75 21.44
CA ILE A 6 26.18 -19.92 20.79
C ILE A 6 26.63 -18.70 21.61
N ASP A 7 26.14 -18.49 22.84
CA ASP A 7 26.63 -17.40 23.72
C ASP A 7 26.40 -17.63 25.23
N GLY A 8 26.21 -18.88 25.68
CA GLY A 8 26.17 -19.20 27.12
C GLY A 8 25.04 -18.58 27.96
N VAL A 9 24.03 -17.94 27.37
CA VAL A 9 22.87 -17.39 28.07
C VAL A 9 21.63 -18.26 27.84
N ASP A 10 20.99 -18.68 28.93
CA ASP A 10 19.71 -19.40 28.91
C ASP A 10 18.60 -18.51 28.36
N ARG A 11 17.79 -19.05 27.42
CA ARG A 11 16.79 -18.31 26.64
C ARG A 11 15.64 -17.76 27.48
N ASP A 12 15.49 -18.22 28.71
CA ASP A 12 14.45 -17.79 29.66
C ASP A 12 14.97 -16.85 30.77
N THR A 13 16.16 -16.25 30.60
CA THR A 13 16.67 -15.24 31.53
C THR A 13 15.79 -13.97 31.52
N PRO A 14 15.24 -13.49 32.66
CA PRO A 14 14.47 -12.26 32.72
C PRO A 14 15.34 -11.07 32.26
N GLY A 15 14.97 -10.44 31.14
CA GLY A 15 15.74 -9.37 30.51
C GLY A 15 16.44 -9.75 29.19
N GLY A 16 16.42 -11.02 28.78
CA GLY A 16 16.97 -11.48 27.49
C GLY A 16 16.10 -11.16 26.28
N ARG A 17 14.84 -10.74 26.48
CA ARG A 17 13.94 -10.30 25.41
C ARG A 17 13.87 -8.77 25.39
N PRO A 18 14.11 -8.12 24.24
CA PRO A 18 13.96 -6.67 24.13
C PRO A 18 12.52 -6.27 24.48
N PRO A 19 12.29 -5.05 25.01
CA PRO A 19 10.94 -4.57 25.29
C PRO A 19 10.09 -4.60 24.01
N ARG A 20 8.82 -4.97 24.10
CA ARG A 20 7.89 -4.98 22.95
C ARG A 20 7.87 -3.65 22.20
N ALA A 21 8.07 -2.53 22.90
CA ALA A 21 8.17 -1.20 22.27
C ALA A 21 9.37 -1.07 21.31
N VAL A 22 10.51 -1.70 21.65
CA VAL A 22 11.71 -1.72 20.82
C VAL A 22 11.52 -2.65 19.62
N GLU A 23 10.90 -3.82 19.83
CA GLU A 23 10.56 -4.76 18.75
C GLU A 23 9.54 -4.17 17.77
N VAL A 24 8.51 -3.49 18.28
CA VAL A 24 7.51 -2.79 17.46
C VAL A 24 8.12 -1.60 16.73
N ALA A 25 8.96 -0.79 17.37
CA ALA A 25 9.67 0.31 16.71
C ALA A 25 10.62 -0.19 15.61
N GLN A 26 11.26 -1.35 15.82
CA GLN A 26 12.13 -1.99 14.82
C GLN A 26 11.33 -2.59 13.67
N ARG A 27 10.16 -3.20 13.93
CA ARG A 27 9.21 -3.61 12.88
C ARG A 27 8.60 -2.44 12.13
N MET A 28 8.29 -1.34 12.82
CA MET A 28 7.76 -0.11 12.22
C MET A 28 8.80 0.60 11.35
N ARG A 29 10.09 0.51 11.70
CA ARG A 29 11.20 0.99 10.85
C ARG A 29 11.34 0.18 9.56
N ILE A 30 11.01 -1.12 9.58
CA ILE A 30 10.96 -1.98 8.38
C ILE A 30 9.63 -1.77 7.61
N ALA A 31 8.54 -1.42 8.31
CA ALA A 31 7.22 -1.19 7.72
C ALA A 31 7.05 0.19 7.07
N ALA A 32 7.96 1.14 7.31
CA ALA A 32 8.18 2.20 6.34
C ALA A 32 8.78 1.49 5.13
N ASN A 33 8.03 1.34 4.04
CA ASN A 33 8.35 0.56 2.83
C ASN A 33 9.63 0.99 2.08
N ASP A 34 10.63 1.54 2.76
CA ASP A 34 11.94 1.89 2.21
C ASP A 34 12.75 0.59 2.00
N ASP A 35 12.90 0.27 0.72
CA ASP A 35 13.90 -0.60 0.09
C ASP A 35 14.09 -2.01 0.71
N ALA A 36 13.26 -2.96 0.29
CA ALA A 36 13.66 -4.37 0.23
C ALA A 36 13.28 -4.96 -1.15
N PRO A 37 14.25 -5.31 -2.02
CA PRO A 37 13.97 -6.20 -3.14
C PRO A 37 13.58 -7.57 -2.55
N GLY A 38 12.41 -8.07 -2.96
CA GLY A 38 11.81 -9.27 -2.40
C GLY A 38 12.70 -10.51 -2.52
N GLU A 39 13.27 -10.95 -1.40
CA GLU A 39 13.73 -12.32 -1.15
C GLU A 39 13.28 -12.84 0.23
N ASP A 40 12.16 -12.33 0.74
CA ASP A 40 11.71 -12.61 2.12
C ASP A 40 10.50 -13.55 2.20
N GLY A 41 10.22 -14.38 1.18
CA GLY A 41 9.14 -15.39 1.23
C GLY A 41 7.73 -14.86 1.59
N SER A 42 7.53 -13.55 1.60
CA SER A 42 6.29 -12.88 1.92
C SER A 42 5.38 -12.91 0.68
N PRO A 43 4.05 -12.98 0.87
CA PRO A 43 3.12 -12.93 -0.25
C PRO A 43 3.25 -11.58 -0.96
N ALA A 44 2.98 -11.59 -2.28
CA ALA A 44 2.98 -10.38 -3.09
C ALA A 44 1.99 -9.34 -2.52
N TYR A 45 2.41 -8.07 -2.53
CA TYR A 45 1.62 -6.97 -1.98
C TYR A 45 1.00 -6.12 -3.09
N ALA A 46 -0.27 -5.76 -2.92
CA ALA A 46 -0.95 -4.79 -3.74
C ALA A 46 -1.60 -3.73 -2.83
N GLU A 47 -1.33 -2.46 -3.12
CA GLU A 47 -1.99 -1.36 -2.41
C GLU A 47 -3.36 -1.12 -3.04
N LEU A 48 -4.42 -1.27 -2.25
CA LEU A 48 -5.80 -1.17 -2.73
C LEU A 48 -6.48 0.16 -2.37
N HIS A 49 -5.76 1.05 -1.68
CA HIS A 49 -6.26 2.37 -1.33
C HIS A 49 -5.12 3.40 -1.38
N CYS A 50 -5.09 4.21 -2.43
CA CYS A 50 -4.09 5.25 -2.63
C CYS A 50 -4.73 6.51 -3.22
N LEU A 51 -4.40 7.66 -2.63
CA LEU A 51 -4.90 8.96 -3.05
C LEU A 51 -3.81 9.71 -3.83
N SER A 52 -4.16 10.22 -5.00
CA SER A 52 -3.30 11.07 -5.83
C SER A 52 -3.59 12.56 -5.56
N ASP A 53 -2.78 13.44 -6.16
CA ASP A 53 -2.96 14.90 -6.16
C ASP A 53 -4.33 15.39 -6.68
N PHE A 54 -5.14 14.51 -7.27
CA PHE A 54 -6.53 14.79 -7.64
C PHE A 54 -7.51 14.72 -6.45
N SER A 55 -7.10 14.15 -5.31
CA SER A 55 -7.84 14.21 -4.05
C SER A 55 -7.47 15.50 -3.30
N PHE A 56 -8.28 16.56 -3.47
CA PHE A 56 -7.96 17.89 -2.97
C PHE A 56 -7.73 17.90 -1.45
N LEU A 57 -6.63 18.54 -1.00
CA LEU A 57 -6.19 18.61 0.40
C LEU A 57 -5.92 17.25 1.08
N ARG A 58 -5.89 16.16 0.30
CA ARG A 58 -5.78 14.79 0.82
C ARG A 58 -4.63 14.02 0.17
N GLY A 59 -4.48 14.11 -1.14
CA GLY A 59 -3.33 13.58 -1.86
C GLY A 59 -2.32 14.67 -2.20
N ALA A 60 -1.04 14.29 -2.13
CA ALA A 60 0.08 15.20 -2.37
C ALA A 60 1.02 14.72 -3.48
N ALA A 61 0.93 13.44 -3.86
CA ALA A 61 1.78 12.83 -4.85
C ALA A 61 1.03 12.66 -6.17
N SER A 62 1.72 12.94 -7.27
CA SER A 62 1.22 12.65 -8.60
C SER A 62 1.13 11.14 -8.83
N ALA A 63 0.30 10.72 -9.78
CA ALA A 63 0.20 9.31 -10.16
C ALA A 63 1.57 8.72 -10.57
N GLU A 64 2.39 9.46 -11.31
CA GLU A 64 3.74 9.03 -11.71
C GLU A 64 4.62 8.71 -10.49
N GLU A 65 4.70 9.62 -9.52
CA GLU A 65 5.49 9.42 -8.29
C GLU A 65 4.98 8.21 -7.48
N LEU A 66 3.66 8.02 -7.41
CA LEU A 66 3.05 6.89 -6.71
C LEU A 66 3.42 5.55 -7.37
N PHE A 67 3.34 5.47 -8.70
CA PHE A 67 3.67 4.27 -9.45
C PHE A 67 5.17 3.94 -9.40
N LEU A 68 6.05 4.94 -9.54
CA LEU A 68 7.48 4.77 -9.36
C LEU A 68 7.83 4.29 -7.96
N ARG A 69 7.17 4.85 -6.93
CA ARG A 69 7.38 4.42 -5.54
C ARG A 69 6.92 2.99 -5.33
N ALA A 70 5.74 2.62 -5.82
CA ALA A 70 5.19 1.26 -5.69
C ALA A 70 6.06 0.22 -6.40
N GLN A 71 6.59 0.54 -7.58
CA GLN A 71 7.57 -0.29 -8.27
C GLN A 71 8.82 -0.50 -7.42
N ARG A 72 9.39 0.57 -6.84
CA ARG A 72 10.55 0.47 -5.93
C ARG A 72 10.28 -0.35 -4.68
N CYS A 73 9.03 -0.36 -4.19
CA CYS A 73 8.63 -1.21 -3.07
C CYS A 73 8.42 -2.69 -3.46
N GLY A 74 8.49 -3.04 -4.75
CA GLY A 74 8.20 -4.39 -5.22
C GLY A 74 6.72 -4.76 -5.16
N TYR A 75 5.81 -3.80 -5.32
CA TYR A 75 4.37 -4.10 -5.36
C TYR A 75 4.00 -4.86 -6.63
N GLU A 76 2.96 -5.68 -6.55
CA GLU A 76 2.36 -6.36 -7.71
C GLU A 76 1.34 -5.45 -8.43
N ALA A 77 0.59 -4.66 -7.66
CA ALA A 77 -0.41 -3.74 -8.19
C ALA A 77 -0.59 -2.51 -7.29
N LEU A 78 -1.13 -1.45 -7.88
CA LEU A 78 -1.49 -0.21 -7.20
C LEU A 78 -2.89 0.23 -7.63
N ALA A 79 -3.77 0.45 -6.67
CA ALA A 79 -5.06 1.08 -6.89
C ALA A 79 -4.95 2.60 -6.72
N ILE A 80 -5.57 3.36 -7.64
CA ILE A 80 -5.82 4.79 -7.44
C ILE A 80 -7.30 4.95 -7.09
N THR A 81 -7.56 5.55 -5.93
CA THR A 81 -8.88 5.60 -5.30
C THR A 81 -9.21 7.01 -4.83
N ASP A 82 -9.11 7.98 -5.74
CA ASP A 82 -9.32 9.39 -5.41
C ASP A 82 -10.72 9.67 -4.86
N GLU A 83 -10.83 10.70 -4.01
CA GLU A 83 -12.08 11.06 -3.34
C GLU A 83 -13.12 11.53 -4.35
N CYS A 84 -14.20 10.75 -4.50
CA CYS A 84 -15.33 10.99 -5.40
C CYS A 84 -14.91 11.46 -6.81
N SER A 85 -13.83 10.90 -7.36
CA SER A 85 -13.22 11.38 -8.60
C SER A 85 -12.49 10.28 -9.35
N LEU A 86 -12.53 10.37 -10.68
CA LEU A 86 -11.70 9.60 -11.60
C LEU A 86 -10.83 10.50 -12.49
N ALA A 87 -10.69 11.79 -12.14
CA ALA A 87 -10.00 12.78 -12.95
C ALA A 87 -8.52 12.43 -13.21
N GLY A 88 -7.87 11.76 -12.25
CA GLY A 88 -6.47 11.34 -12.35
C GLY A 88 -6.24 10.03 -13.09
N ILE A 89 -7.29 9.30 -13.49
CA ILE A 89 -7.13 7.89 -13.89
C ILE A 89 -6.37 7.70 -15.21
N VAL A 90 -6.46 8.68 -16.13
CA VAL A 90 -5.70 8.64 -17.40
C VAL A 90 -4.19 8.75 -17.11
N ARG A 91 -3.79 9.66 -16.22
CA ARG A 91 -2.38 9.82 -15.82
C ARG A 91 -1.88 8.59 -15.06
N ALA A 92 -2.72 7.99 -14.24
CA ALA A 92 -2.42 6.73 -13.57
C ALA A 92 -2.24 5.57 -14.56
N PHE A 93 -3.05 5.52 -15.62
CA PHE A 93 -2.92 4.52 -16.66
C PHE A 93 -1.62 4.67 -17.46
N GLU A 94 -1.23 5.91 -17.79
CA GLU A 94 0.06 6.20 -18.43
C GLU A 94 1.23 5.76 -17.54
N ALA A 95 1.24 6.19 -16.27
CA ALA A 95 2.28 5.83 -15.30
C ALA A 95 2.38 4.32 -15.06
N SER A 96 1.24 3.63 -15.00
CA SER A 96 1.16 2.16 -14.90
C SER A 96 1.85 1.46 -16.07
N ARG A 97 1.63 1.95 -17.29
CA ARG A 97 2.25 1.39 -18.49
C ARG A 97 3.75 1.64 -18.54
N GLU A 98 4.20 2.81 -18.10
CA GLU A 98 5.62 3.18 -18.06
C GLU A 98 6.38 2.39 -17.00
N CYS A 99 5.78 2.20 -15.81
CA CYS A 99 6.39 1.45 -14.72
C CYS A 99 6.18 -0.07 -14.83
N GLY A 100 5.29 -0.54 -15.71
CA GLY A 100 4.94 -1.96 -15.83
C GLY A 100 4.20 -2.53 -14.61
N LEU A 101 3.66 -1.67 -13.73
CA LEU A 101 2.91 -2.06 -12.54
C LEU A 101 1.42 -2.05 -12.84
N LYS A 102 0.67 -3.07 -12.38
CA LYS A 102 -0.77 -3.18 -12.65
C LYS A 102 -1.56 -2.08 -11.94
N LEU A 103 -2.32 -1.28 -12.70
CA LEU A 103 -3.31 -0.34 -12.17
C LEU A 103 -4.61 -1.05 -11.79
N ILE A 104 -5.14 -0.70 -10.63
CA ILE A 104 -6.52 -0.99 -10.22
C ILE A 104 -7.27 0.35 -10.13
N VAL A 105 -8.45 0.43 -10.73
CA VAL A 105 -9.25 1.65 -10.71
C VAL A 105 -10.23 1.61 -9.53
N GLY A 106 -10.38 2.71 -8.81
CA GLY A 106 -11.41 2.86 -7.80
C GLY A 106 -11.65 4.31 -7.38
N SER A 107 -12.45 4.51 -6.34
CA SER A 107 -12.69 5.82 -5.73
C SER A 107 -13.11 5.67 -4.26
N GLU A 108 -12.67 6.59 -3.39
CA GLU A 108 -13.13 6.71 -2.00
C GLU A 108 -14.40 7.57 -1.95
N PHE A 109 -15.39 7.16 -1.15
CA PHE A 109 -16.62 7.90 -0.91
C PHE A 109 -16.84 8.10 0.58
N THR A 110 -17.41 9.27 0.93
CA THR A 110 -17.87 9.58 2.29
C THR A 110 -19.40 9.75 2.28
N LEU A 111 -20.11 8.94 3.06
CA LEU A 111 -21.55 9.04 3.24
C LEU A 111 -21.93 10.18 4.19
N VAL A 112 -23.21 10.57 4.17
CA VAL A 112 -23.76 11.65 5.01
C VAL A 112 -23.64 11.38 6.52
N ASP A 113 -23.56 10.11 6.91
CA ASP A 113 -23.37 9.67 8.29
C ASP A 113 -21.88 9.58 8.69
N GLY A 114 -20.97 9.94 7.78
CA GLY A 114 -19.52 9.94 7.98
C GLY A 114 -18.85 8.60 7.70
N LEU A 115 -19.58 7.56 7.28
CA LEU A 115 -18.98 6.30 6.88
C LEU A 115 -18.19 6.48 5.58
N ARG A 116 -16.95 5.97 5.56
CA ARG A 116 -16.10 5.98 4.37
C ARG A 116 -15.90 4.58 3.83
N PHE A 117 -15.96 4.45 2.51
CA PHE A 117 -15.70 3.21 1.81
C PHE A 117 -14.96 3.46 0.51
N VAL A 118 -14.29 2.42 0.02
CA VAL A 118 -13.57 2.42 -1.25
C VAL A 118 -14.28 1.46 -2.19
N ALA A 119 -14.63 1.94 -3.38
CA ALA A 119 -15.17 1.12 -4.45
C ALA A 119 -14.07 0.80 -5.46
N LEU A 120 -13.80 -0.48 -5.70
CA LEU A 120 -12.83 -0.95 -6.69
C LEU A 120 -13.56 -1.51 -7.91
N VAL A 121 -13.00 -1.23 -9.09
CA VAL A 121 -13.55 -1.65 -10.37
C VAL A 121 -12.93 -2.98 -10.78
N GLU A 122 -13.77 -4.03 -10.84
CA GLU A 122 -13.36 -5.35 -11.33
C GLU A 122 -13.61 -5.51 -12.84
N THR A 123 -14.63 -4.82 -13.37
CA THR A 123 -15.10 -5.01 -14.75
C THR A 123 -15.36 -3.68 -15.45
N LEU A 124 -15.43 -3.70 -16.78
CA LEU A 124 -15.80 -2.52 -17.56
C LEU A 124 -17.22 -2.01 -17.20
N ALA A 125 -18.16 -2.91 -16.90
CA ALA A 125 -19.48 -2.52 -16.42
C ALA A 125 -19.40 -1.80 -15.06
N GLY A 126 -18.53 -2.28 -14.16
CA GLY A 126 -18.26 -1.63 -12.88
C GLY A 126 -17.63 -0.24 -13.04
N TYR A 127 -16.79 -0.03 -14.05
CA TYR A 127 -16.25 1.30 -14.36
C TYR A 127 -17.37 2.29 -14.71
N THR A 128 -18.29 1.88 -15.59
CA THR A 128 -19.45 2.73 -15.96
C THR A 128 -20.32 3.04 -14.74
N GLN A 129 -20.63 2.05 -13.92
CA GLN A 129 -21.42 2.24 -12.70
C GLN A 129 -20.73 3.19 -11.71
N LEU A 130 -19.40 3.11 -11.59
CA LEU A 130 -18.63 4.02 -10.75
C LEU A 130 -18.68 5.47 -11.28
N CYS A 131 -18.57 5.66 -12.59
CA CYS A 131 -18.72 6.98 -13.21
C CYS A 131 -20.12 7.57 -12.98
N GLU A 132 -21.17 6.75 -13.10
CA GLU A 132 -22.56 7.13 -12.82
C GLU A 132 -22.78 7.46 -11.33
N LEU A 133 -22.09 6.78 -10.41
CA LEU A 133 -22.19 7.07 -8.98
C LEU A 133 -21.58 8.43 -8.62
N ILE A 134 -20.53 8.85 -9.33
CA ILE A 134 -19.83 10.12 -9.10
C ILE A 134 -20.60 11.32 -9.67
N THR A 135 -21.43 11.12 -10.70
CA THR A 135 -22.09 12.20 -11.48
C THR A 135 -23.57 12.32 -11.16
#